data_AF-A0A949ZLC7-F1
#
_entry.id   AF-A0A949ZLC7-F1
#
_cell.length_a   1.000
_cell.length_b   1.000
_cell.length_c   1.000
_cell.angle_alpha   90.00
_cell.angle_beta   90.00
_cell.angle_gamma   90.00
#
_symmetry.space_group_name_H-M   'P 1'
#
loop_
_entity.id
_entity.type
_entity.pdbx_description
1 polymer ?
#
loop_
_entity_poly.entity_id
_entity_poly.type
_entity_poly.pdbx_seq_one_letter_code
_entity_poly.pdbx_strand_id
1 'polypeptide(L)' 'MLQPGTFGLTLLLAMLTALGPLSMDMYLPSLPDIGHVLGAPVARTQLTISSYLVGFAVGQMIYGPLSDRYGRRPVLLAA' A
#
# COMPACT_ATOMS: atom_id res chain seq x y z
N MET A 1 13.80 -11.05 19.88
CA MET A 1 12.95 -9.92 19.47
C MET A 1 13.81 -9.00 18.61
N LEU A 2 13.38 -8.63 17.40
CA LEU A 2 14.15 -7.74 16.52
C LEU A 2 14.32 -6.37 17.20
N GLN A 3 15.55 -6.01 17.54
CA GLN A 3 15.87 -4.74 18.20
C GLN A 3 16.04 -3.61 17.16
N PRO A 4 15.68 -2.36 17.52
CA PRO A 4 15.99 -1.18 16.70
C PRO A 4 17.49 -1.14 16.35
N GLY A 5 17.83 -0.88 15.10
CA GLY A 5 19.22 -0.80 14.62
C GLY A 5 19.84 -2.13 14.17
N THR A 6 19.12 -3.25 14.28
CA THR A 6 19.58 -4.54 13.70
C THR A 6 19.25 -4.63 12.21
N PHE A 7 20.16 -5.24 11.44
CA PHE A 7 19.94 -5.48 10.00
C PHE A 7 18.64 -6.25 9.72
N GLY A 8 18.29 -7.23 10.58
CA GLY A 8 17.07 -8.01 10.44
C GLY A 8 15.79 -7.17 10.53
N LEU A 9 15.74 -6.18 11.41
CA LEU A 9 14.59 -5.27 11.49
C LEU A 9 14.51 -4.37 10.25
N THR A 10 15.65 -3.82 9.81
CA THR A 10 15.72 -2.97 8.62
C THR A 10 15.26 -3.74 7.38
N LEU A 11 15.71 -4.99 7.22
CA LEU A 11 15.31 -5.85 6.10
C LEU A 11 13.80 -6.12 6.13
N LEU A 12 13.25 -6.45 7.30
CA LEU A 12 11.81 -6.66 7.46
C LEU A 12 11.01 -5.41 7.06
N LEU A 13 11.38 -4.24 7.59
CA LEU A 13 10.70 -2.99 7.27
C LEU A 13 10.85 -2.60 5.80
N ALA A 14 12.01 -2.87 5.19
CA ALA A 14 12.25 -2.65 3.77
C ALA A 14 11.33 -3.52 2.92
N MET A 15 11.19 -4.81 3.25
CA MET A 15 10.27 -5.72 2.56
C MET A 15 8.81 -5.28 2.71
N LEU A 16 8.38 -4.92 3.93
CA LEU A 16 7.02 -4.42 4.17
C LEU A 16 6.74 -3.13 3.39
N THR A 17 7.70 -2.22 3.33
CA THR A 17 7.57 -0.95 2.60
C THR A 17 7.58 -1.17 1.09
N ALA A 18 8.35 -2.14 0.59
CA ALA A 18 8.45 -2.45 -0.83
C ALA A 18 7.15 -3.03 -1.42
N LEU A 19 6.27 -3.63 -0.62
CA LEU A 19 5.01 -4.20 -1.09
C LEU A 19 4.13 -3.18 -1.83
N GLY A 20 4.09 -1.94 -1.36
CA GLY A 20 3.31 -0.86 -1.99
C GLY A 20 3.76 -0.55 -3.43
N PRO A 21 5.00 -0.07 -3.65
CA PRO A 21 5.50 0.23 -4.98
C PRO A 21 5.55 -1.01 -5.89
N LEU A 22 5.92 -2.20 -5.38
CA LEU A 22 5.88 -3.43 -6.18
C LEU A 22 4.47 -3.75 -6.69
N SER A 23 3.45 -3.61 -5.83
CA SER A 23 2.07 -3.83 -6.25
C SER A 23 1.64 -2.83 -7.32
N MET A 24 2.04 -1.56 -7.19
CA MET A 24 1.67 -0.51 -8.14
C MET A 24 2.40 -0.66 -9.48
N ASP A 25 3.68 -1.04 -9.46
CA ASP A 25 4.49 -1.30 -10.66
C ASP A 25 3.96 -2.51 -11.45
N MET A 26 3.41 -3.52 -10.78
CA MET A 26 2.71 -4.62 -11.44
C MET A 26 1.31 -4.21 -11.95
N TYR A 27 0.61 -3.37 -11.18
CA TYR A 27 -0.76 -3.00 -11.47
C TYR A 27 -0.90 -2.09 -12.70
N LEU A 28 -0.09 -1.04 -12.78
CA LEU A 28 -0.17 -0.03 -13.83
C LEU A 28 -0.09 -0.61 -15.27
N PRO A 29 0.88 -1.47 -15.61
CA PRO A 29 0.94 -2.09 -16.94
C PRO A 29 -0.14 -3.14 -17.19
N SER A 30 -0.76 -3.69 -16.14
CA SER A 30 -1.85 -4.68 -16.26
C SER A 30 -3.22 -4.07 -16.50
N LEU A 31 -3.38 -2.75 -16.34
CA LEU A 31 -4.66 -2.05 -16.52
C LEU A 31 -5.32 -2.24 -17.90
N PRO A 32 -4.58 -2.23 -19.02
CA PRO A 32 -5.17 -2.50 -20.34
C PRO A 32 -5.76 -3.91 -20.43
N ASP A 33 -5.06 -4.91 -19.90
CA ASP A 33 -5.50 -6.31 -19.89
C ASP A 33 -6.73 -6.49 -19.00
N ILE A 34 -6.74 -5.87 -17.82
CA ILE A 34 -7.91 -5.83 -16.92
C ILE A 34 -9.12 -5.21 -17.64
N GLY A 35 -8.92 -4.10 -18.36
CA GLY A 35 -9.97 -3.46 -19.14
C GLY A 35 -10.52 -4.35 -20.24
N HIS A 36 -9.64 -5.04 -20.96
CA HIS A 36 -10.01 -5.97 -22.02
C HIS A 36 -10.82 -7.16 -21.48
N VAL A 37 -10.37 -7.80 -20.40
CA VAL A 37 -11.05 -8.94 -19.77
C VAL A 37 -12.41 -8.55 -19.20
N LEU A 38 -12.53 -7.34 -18.63
CA LEU A 38 -13.77 -6.85 -18.03
C LEU A 38 -14.69 -6.12 -19.04
N GLY A 39 -14.29 -6.00 -20.32
CA GLY A 39 -15.03 -5.22 -21.31
C GLY A 39 -15.21 -3.75 -20.93
N ALA A 40 -14.30 -3.20 -20.14
CA ALA A 40 -14.39 -1.85 -19.58
C ALA A 40 -13.54 -0.85 -20.38
N PRO A 41 -14.04 0.38 -20.62
CA PRO A 41 -13.24 1.43 -21.25
C PRO A 41 -12.09 1.85 -20.34
N VAL A 42 -10.98 2.30 -20.93
CA VAL A 42 -9.76 2.75 -20.22
C VAL A 42 -10.07 3.78 -19.12
N ALA A 43 -11.01 4.69 -19.38
CA ALA A 43 -11.44 5.68 -18.39
C ALA A 43 -11.98 5.03 -17.09
N ARG A 44 -12.70 3.90 -17.19
CA ARG A 44 -13.19 3.18 -16.00
C ARG A 44 -12.08 2.45 -15.27
N THR A 45 -11.13 1.84 -15.99
CA THR A 45 -10.02 1.15 -15.32
C THR A 45 -9.07 2.15 -14.65
N GLN A 46 -8.89 3.36 -15.19
CA GLN A 46 -8.13 4.42 -14.54
C GLN A 46 -8.73 4.90 -13.21
N LEU A 47 -10.07 4.87 -13.07
CA LEU A 47 -10.73 5.25 -11.81
C LEU A 47 -10.29 4.37 -10.64
N THR A 48 -9.88 3.13 -10.88
CA THR A 48 -9.39 2.23 -9.82
C THR A 48 -8.15 2.79 -9.12
N ILE A 49 -7.22 3.40 -9.87
CA ILE A 49 -6.04 4.07 -9.32
C ILE A 49 -6.45 5.32 -8.57
N SER A 50 -7.37 6.11 -9.14
CA SER A 50 -7.90 7.28 -8.43
C SER A 50 -8.54 6.90 -7.10
N SER A 51 -9.36 5.85 -7.09
CA SER A 51 -9.97 5.30 -5.87
C SER A 51 -8.93 4.78 -4.88
N TYR A 52 -7.90 4.08 -5.36
CA TYR A 52 -6.77 3.65 -4.53
C TYR A 52 -6.05 4.84 -3.89
N LEU A 53 -5.74 5.89 -4.64
CA LEU A 53 -5.05 7.08 -4.12
C LEU A 53 -5.91 7.83 -3.10
N VAL A 54 -7.21 7.95 -3.33
CA VAL A 54 -8.14 8.54 -2.36
C VAL A 54 -8.18 7.71 -1.08
N GLY A 55 -8.35 6.39 -1.20
CA GLY A 55 -8.33 5.48 -0.05
C GLY A 55 -7.01 5.52 0.70
N PHE A 56 -5.89 5.59 -0.02
CA PHE A 56 -4.55 5.72 0.56
C PHE A 56 -4.40 7.04 1.31
N ALA A 57 -4.81 8.16 0.73
CA ALA A 57 -4.75 9.47 1.39
C ALA A 57 -5.58 9.51 2.68
N VAL A 58 -6.80 8.98 2.65
CA VAL A 58 -7.66 8.86 3.84
C VAL A 58 -7.02 7.93 4.86
N GLY A 59 -6.47 6.79 4.42
CA GLY A 59 -5.77 5.83 5.24
C GLY A 59 -4.58 6.45 5.97
N GLN A 60 -3.75 7.24 5.29
CA GLN A 60 -2.62 7.95 5.89
C GLN A 60 -3.06 8.92 7.00
N MET A 61 -4.20 9.59 6.80
CA MET A 61 -4.75 10.52 7.79
C MET A 61 -5.22 9.81 9.07
N ILE A 62 -5.63 8.55 8.97
CA ILE A 62 -6.03 7.72 10.11
C ILE A 62 -4.80 7.05 10.74
N TYR A 63 -3.88 6.54 9.91
CA TYR A 63 -2.72 5.77 10.35
C TYR A 63 -1.78 6.56 11.25
N GLY A 64 -1.52 7.82 10.94
CA GLY A 64 -0.65 8.69 11.75
C GLY A 64 -1.14 8.81 13.20
N PRO A 65 -2.34 9.37 13.44
CA PRO A 65 -2.92 9.50 14.78
C PRO A 65 -3.07 8.16 15.52
N LEU A 66 -3.44 7.09 14.83
CA LEU A 66 -3.53 5.75 15.44
C LEU A 66 -2.16 5.27 15.92
N SER A 67 -1.14 5.38 15.06
CA SER A 67 0.24 5.00 15.36
C SER A 67 0.82 5.82 16.52
N ASP A 68 0.51 7.11 16.60
CA ASP A 68 0.97 7.98 17.67
C ASP A 68 0.30 7.65 19.01
N ARG A 69 -0.99 7.27 19.00
CA ARG A 69 -1.76 6.96 20.21
C ARG A 69 -1.51 5.56 20.76
N TYR A 70 -1.47 4.55 19.90
CA TYR A 70 -1.38 3.14 20.30
C TYR A 70 0.03 2.56 20.15
N GLY A 71 0.94 3.31 19.54
CA GLY A 71 2.30 2.89 19.25
C GLY A 71 2.42 2.18 17.90
N ARG A 72 3.60 2.30 17.28
CA ARG A 72 3.87 1.82 15.91
C ARG A 72 3.69 0.32 15.73
N ARG A 73 4.14 -0.49 16.69
CA ARG A 73 4.13 -1.97 16.59
C ARG A 73 2.73 -2.59 16.55
N PRO A 74 1.81 -2.32 17.51
CA PRO A 74 0.47 -2.90 17.45
C PRO A 74 -0.32 -2.41 16.24
N VAL A 75 -0.12 -1.15 15.82
CA VAL A 75 -0.77 -0.60 14.62
C VAL A 75 -0.24 -1.26 13.36
N LEU A 76 1.06 -1.47 13.22
CA LEU A 76 1.66 -2.22 12.10
C LEU A 76 1.20 -3.68 12.01
N LEU A 77 0.84 -4.31 13.14
CA LEU A 77 0.39 -5.71 13.16
C LEU A 77 -1.12 -5.86 12.93
N ALA A 78 -1.89 -4.79 13.15
CA ALA A 78 -3.31 -4.74 12.83
C ALA A 78 -3.59 -4.22 11.40
N ALA A 79 -2.55 -3.71 10.75
CA ALA A 79 -2.51 -3.27 9.36
C ALA A 79 -2.73 -4.40 8.36
#